data_AF-A0A1M7G6J5-F1
#
_entry.id   AF-A0A1M7G6J5-F1
#
_cell.length_a   1.000
_cell.length_b   1.000
_cell.length_c   1.000
_cell.angle_alpha   90.00
_cell.angle_beta   90.00
_cell.angle_gamma   90.00
#
_symmetry.space_group_name_H-M   'P 1'
#
loop_
_entity.id
_entity.type
_entity.pdbx_description
1 polymer ?
#
loop_
_entity_poly.entity_id
_entity_poly.type
_entity_poly.pdbx_seq_one_letter_code
_entity_poly.pdbx_strand_id
1 'polypeptide(L)'
;MTDELFLQAYDTYKNTVYAVIFNYLRSAEDASELSQDTFIKLYTYDGEFDSDEHMKAWLIRVAINGSKNHLRSRKHISSSPIPEDMSSDDRYETDEIIAEVMKLPEKYRVPIHLFYYEEYGISQIAEIL
;
A
#
# COMPACT_ATOMS: atom_id res chain seq x y z
N MET A 1 6.02 -18.83 -8.53
CA MET A 1 6.99 -18.58 -7.43
C MET A 1 7.09 -19.83 -6.54
N THR A 2 8.24 -20.12 -5.92
CA THR A 2 8.35 -21.21 -4.90
C THR A 2 7.86 -20.73 -3.54
N ASP A 3 7.38 -21.64 -2.69
CA ASP A 3 6.88 -21.31 -1.34
C ASP A 3 7.92 -20.56 -0.49
N GLU A 4 9.19 -20.98 -0.56
CA GLU A 4 10.28 -20.35 0.19
C GLU A 4 10.55 -18.91 -0.27
N LEU A 5 10.58 -18.68 -1.59
CA LEU A 5 10.77 -17.35 -2.15
C LEU A 5 9.59 -16.43 -1.82
N PHE A 6 8.37 -16.98 -1.83
CA PHE A 6 7.17 -16.24 -1.44
C PHE A 6 7.22 -15.82 0.03
N LEU A 7 7.57 -16.74 0.95
CA LEU A 7 7.66 -16.43 2.37
C LEU A 7 8.71 -15.35 2.66
N GLN A 8 9.87 -15.42 1.99
CA GLN A 8 10.90 -14.39 2.08
C GLN A 8 10.39 -13.03 1.60
N ALA A 9 9.73 -12.98 0.44
CA ALA A 9 9.14 -11.75 -0.08
C ALA A 9 8.03 -11.20 0.83
N TYR A 10 7.18 -12.08 1.37
CA TYR A 10 6.12 -11.71 2.30
C TYR A 10 6.68 -11.08 3.56
N ASP A 11 7.64 -11.73 4.23
CA ASP A 11 8.24 -11.21 5.45
C ASP A 11 8.99 -9.89 5.23
N THR A 12 9.61 -9.73 4.05
CA THR A 12 10.33 -8.51 3.68
C THR A 12 9.37 -7.34 3.40
N TYR A 13 8.30 -7.57 2.64
CA TYR A 13 7.50 -6.48 2.07
C TYR A 13 6.12 -6.28 2.70
N LYS A 14 5.66 -7.16 3.61
CA LYS A 14 4.31 -7.06 4.21
C LYS A 14 4.03 -5.71 4.86
N ASN A 15 5.01 -5.13 5.54
CA ASN A 15 4.85 -3.84 6.22
C ASN A 15 4.76 -2.69 5.20
N THR A 16 5.60 -2.69 4.17
CA THR A 16 5.56 -1.71 3.06
C THR A 16 4.22 -1.76 2.33
N VAL A 17 3.77 -2.95 1.92
CA VAL A 17 2.50 -3.13 1.22
C VAL A 17 1.34 -2.63 2.07
N TYR A 18 1.28 -3.03 3.34
CA TYR A 18 0.25 -2.58 4.27
C TYR A 18 0.28 -1.06 4.47
N ALA A 19 1.47 -0.47 4.66
CA ALA A 19 1.64 0.97 4.86
C ALA A 19 1.21 1.80 3.65
N VAL A 20 1.56 1.37 2.44
CA VAL A 20 1.11 2.01 1.21
C VAL A 20 -0.42 1.99 1.11
N ILE A 21 -1.06 0.84 1.36
CA ILE A 21 -2.52 0.72 1.28
C ILE A 21 -3.20 1.54 2.37
N PHE A 22 -2.70 1.49 3.60
CA PHE A 22 -3.25 2.25 4.73
C PHE A 22 -3.15 3.77 4.49
N ASN A 23 -2.04 4.23 3.88
CA ASN A 23 -1.88 5.62 3.45
C ASN A 23 -2.93 6.06 2.42
N TYR A 24 -3.55 5.15 1.67
CA TYR A 24 -4.71 5.46 0.85
C TYR A 24 -6.02 5.37 1.63
N LEU A 25 -6.29 4.20 2.23
CA LEU A 25 -7.63 3.80 2.68
C LEU A 25 -7.98 4.23 4.11
N ARG A 26 -6.99 4.46 4.97
CA ARG A 26 -7.17 4.80 6.40
C ARG A 26 -8.06 3.81 7.18
N SER A 27 -8.09 2.56 6.75
CA SER A 27 -8.89 1.50 7.34
C SER A 27 -7.99 0.28 7.50
N ALA A 28 -7.84 -0.18 8.74
CA ALA A 28 -7.02 -1.34 9.05
C ALA A 28 -7.56 -2.62 8.39
N GLU A 29 -8.89 -2.74 8.39
CA GLU A 29 -9.61 -3.87 7.78
C GLU A 29 -9.38 -3.92 6.27
N ASP A 30 -9.67 -2.82 5.57
CA ASP A 30 -9.47 -2.76 4.11
C ASP A 30 -7.99 -2.90 3.76
N ALA A 31 -7.08 -2.35 4.57
CA ALA A 31 -5.65 -2.47 4.34
C ALA A 31 -5.16 -3.91 4.49
N SER A 32 -5.66 -4.65 5.48
CA SER A 32 -5.35 -6.06 5.68
C SER A 32 -5.88 -6.91 4.52
N GLU A 33 -7.12 -6.69 4.10
CA GLU A 33 -7.74 -7.42 2.99
C GLU A 33 -6.97 -7.18 1.67
N LEU A 34 -6.75 -5.92 1.28
CA LEU A 34 -6.04 -5.60 0.04
C LEU A 34 -4.56 -6.03 0.08
N SER A 35 -3.94 -6.09 1.26
CA SER A 35 -2.59 -6.63 1.40
C SER A 35 -2.56 -8.12 1.07
N GLN A 36 -3.52 -8.90 1.59
CA GLN A 36 -3.65 -10.32 1.25
C GLN A 36 -3.86 -10.51 -0.25
N ASP A 37 -4.76 -9.76 -0.87
CA ASP A 37 -4.97 -9.78 -2.32
C ASP A 37 -3.69 -9.45 -3.12
N THR A 38 -2.89 -8.52 -2.63
CA THR A 38 -1.62 -8.13 -3.25
C THR A 38 -0.61 -9.28 -3.21
N PHE A 39 -0.48 -9.98 -2.08
CA PHE A 39 0.41 -11.14 -1.97
C PHE A 39 -0.11 -12.38 -2.70
N ILE A 40 -1.42 -12.57 -2.80
CA ILE A 40 -2.01 -13.63 -3.66
C ILE A 40 -1.64 -13.38 -5.12
N LYS A 41 -1.67 -12.12 -5.58
CA LYS A 41 -1.20 -11.76 -6.92
C LYS A 41 0.29 -12.01 -7.10
N LEU A 42 1.12 -11.73 -6.08
CA LEU A 42 2.55 -12.06 -6.12
C LEU A 42 2.76 -13.56 -6.28
N TYR A 43 2.05 -14.36 -5.48
CA TYR A 43 2.20 -15.81 -5.48
C TYR A 43 1.79 -16.44 -6.83
N THR A 44 0.74 -15.89 -7.44
CA THR A 44 0.22 -16.35 -8.73
C THR A 44 0.86 -15.65 -9.95
N TYR A 45 1.81 -14.74 -9.73
CA TYR A 45 2.54 -14.06 -10.80
C TYR A 45 3.38 -15.06 -11.60
N ASP A 46 3.24 -15.00 -12.92
CA ASP A 46 3.86 -15.89 -13.90
C ASP A 46 5.08 -15.28 -14.61
N GLY A 47 5.33 -13.99 -14.41
CA GLY A 47 6.53 -13.31 -14.90
C GLY A 47 7.75 -13.51 -14.01
N GLU A 48 8.86 -12.92 -14.46
CA GLU A 48 10.13 -12.90 -13.72
C GLU A 48 10.43 -11.49 -13.21
N PHE A 49 11.07 -11.43 -12.04
CA PHE A 49 11.59 -10.17 -11.50
C PHE A 49 13.09 -10.13 -11.71
N ASP A 50 13.57 -9.02 -12.30
CA ASP A 50 15.00 -8.82 -12.56
C ASP A 50 15.81 -8.56 -11.29
N SER A 51 15.16 -8.17 -10.20
CA SER A 51 15.76 -7.90 -8.89
C SER A 51 14.71 -7.81 -7.79
N ASP A 52 15.18 -7.84 -6.54
CA ASP A 52 14.36 -7.56 -5.35
C ASP A 52 13.69 -6.18 -5.43
N GLU A 53 14.42 -5.19 -5.96
CA GLU A 53 13.90 -3.84 -6.16
C GLU A 53 12.78 -3.78 -7.20
N HIS A 54 12.90 -4.55 -8.30
CA HIS A 54 11.83 -4.68 -9.28
C HIS A 54 10.58 -5.33 -8.63
N MET A 55 10.76 -6.38 -7.81
CA MET A 55 9.65 -7.00 -7.08
C MET A 55 8.98 -6.04 -6.09
N LYS A 56 9.78 -5.27 -5.33
CA LYS A 56 9.29 -4.25 -4.39
C LYS A 56 8.46 -3.19 -5.12
N ALA A 57 8.99 -2.63 -6.21
CA ALA A 57 8.28 -1.64 -7.02
C ALA A 57 6.97 -2.20 -7.62
N TRP A 58 6.98 -3.46 -8.06
CA TRP A 58 5.78 -4.15 -8.56
C TRP A 58 4.71 -4.30 -7.47
N LEU A 59 5.10 -4.76 -6.28
CA LEU A 59 4.20 -4.91 -5.12
C LEU A 59 3.56 -3.58 -4.75
N ILE A 60 4.36 -2.52 -4.65
CA ILE A 60 3.89 -1.16 -4.39
C ILE A 60 2.88 -0.74 -5.47
N ARG A 61 3.18 -0.99 -6.75
CA ARG A 61 2.27 -0.61 -7.84
C ARG A 61 0.95 -1.37 -7.79
N VAL A 62 0.97 -2.66 -7.48
CA VAL A 62 -0.23 -3.48 -7.31
C VAL A 62 -1.08 -2.97 -6.14
N ALA A 63 -0.44 -2.69 -4.99
CA ALA A 63 -1.07 -2.11 -3.81
C ALA A 63 -1.76 -0.78 -4.13
N ILE A 64 -1.05 0.16 -4.76
CA ILE A 64 -1.56 1.47 -5.14
C ILE A 64 -2.77 1.36 -6.08
N ASN A 65 -2.67 0.51 -7.10
CA ASN A 65 -3.76 0.31 -8.04
C ASN A 65 -4.98 -0.34 -7.36
N GLY A 66 -4.75 -1.30 -6.46
CA GLY A 66 -5.79 -1.90 -5.62
C GLY A 66 -6.52 -0.84 -4.79
N SER A 67 -5.78 0.00 -4.07
CA SER A 67 -6.37 1.06 -3.24
C SER A 67 -7.16 2.09 -4.07
N LYS A 68 -6.59 2.55 -5.21
CA LYS A 68 -7.29 3.47 -6.12
C LYS A 68 -8.60 2.87 -6.64
N ASN A 69 -8.61 1.57 -6.98
CA ASN A 69 -9.81 0.89 -7.44
C ASN A 69 -10.86 0.73 -6.32
N HIS A 70 -10.44 0.40 -5.10
CA HIS A 70 -11.32 0.32 -3.93
C HIS A 70 -11.98 1.66 -3.60
N LEU A 71 -11.23 2.76 -3.65
CA LEU A 71 -11.79 4.10 -3.44
C LEU A 71 -12.79 4.47 -4.54
N ARG A 72 -12.54 4.08 -5.80
CA ARG A 72 -13.47 4.30 -6.91
C ARG A 72 -14.76 3.50 -6.73
N SER A 73 -14.67 2.21 -6.36
CA SER A 73 -15.87 1.38 -6.14
C SER A 73 -16.69 1.89 -4.96
N ARG A 74 -16.06 2.28 -3.84
CA ARG A 74 -16.74 2.93 -2.71
C ARG A 74 -17.47 4.21 -3.11
N LYS A 75 -16.86 5.07 -3.94
CA LYS A 75 -17.51 6.29 -4.46
C LYS A 75 -18.73 5.99 -5.33
N HIS A 76 -18.71 4.88 -6.08
CA HIS A 76 -19.87 4.46 -6.89
C HIS A 76 -21.01 3.86 -6.05
N ILE A 77 -20.69 3.22 -4.91
CA ILE A 77 -21.68 2.64 -3.98
C ILE A 77 -22.24 3.71 -3.03
N SER A 78 -21.41 4.69 -2.64
CA SER A 78 -21.75 5.79 -1.73
C SER A 78 -22.44 6.94 -2.48
N SER A 79 -23.66 6.71 -2.94
CA SER A 79 -24.60 7.80 -3.28
C SER A 79 -25.31 8.37 -2.04
N SER A 80 -24.90 7.96 -0.83
CA SER A 80 -25.37 8.47 0.47
C SER A 80 -24.18 8.54 1.44
N PRO A 81 -23.96 9.66 2.15
CA PRO A 81 -22.78 9.83 2.99
C PRO A 81 -22.90 8.98 4.25
N ILE A 82 -22.12 7.89 4.32
CA ILE A 82 -21.86 7.19 5.58
C ILE A 82 -20.59 7.83 6.18
N PRO A 83 -20.62 8.32 7.43
CA PRO A 83 -19.44 8.83 8.11
C PRO A 83 -18.35 7.75 8.13
N GLU A 84 -17.16 8.09 7.67
CA GLU A 84 -15.99 7.22 7.74
C GLU A 84 -15.67 6.96 9.21
N ASP A 85 -15.93 5.73 9.65
CA ASP A 85 -15.42 5.26 10.93
C ASP A 85 -13.90 5.11 10.79
N MET A 86 -13.19 6.07 11.37
CA MET A 86 -11.74 6.13 11.39
C MET A 86 -11.26 5.12 12.43
N SER A 87 -11.22 3.84 12.04
CA SER A 87 -10.51 2.83 12.83
C SER A 87 -9.02 3.16 12.78
N SER A 88 -8.54 3.84 13.81
CA SER A 88 -7.12 4.05 14.04
C SER A 88 -6.48 2.69 14.32
N ASP A 89 -5.61 2.22 13.43
CA ASP A 89 -4.66 1.18 13.78
C ASP A 89 -3.56 1.82 14.64
N ASP A 90 -3.58 1.55 15.95
CA ASP A 90 -2.65 2.10 16.95
C ASP A 90 -1.16 1.89 16.58
N ARG A 91 -0.86 0.95 15.68
CA ARG A 91 0.50 0.72 15.17
C ARG A 91 1.10 1.92 14.44
N TYR A 92 0.27 2.79 13.86
CA TYR A 92 0.73 4.03 13.22
C TYR A 92 0.67 5.25 14.14
N GLU A 93 0.03 5.17 15.31
CA GLU A 93 0.05 6.24 16.32
C GLU A 93 1.39 6.34 17.05
N THR A 94 2.20 5.27 17.03
CA THR A 94 3.49 5.27 17.75
C THR A 94 4.58 6.06 17.01
N ASP A 95 4.40 6.33 15.71
CA ASP A 95 5.31 7.16 14.91
C ASP A 95 4.67 8.53 14.66
N GLU A 96 5.07 9.52 15.47
CA GLU A 96 4.59 10.91 15.39
C GLU A 96 4.65 11.49 13.96
N ILE A 97 5.64 11.06 13.17
CA ILE A 97 5.81 11.52 11.78
C ILE A 97 4.70 10.95 10.90
N ILE A 98 4.36 9.67 11.03
CA ILE A 98 3.28 9.05 10.26
C ILE A 98 1.93 9.67 10.62
N ALA A 99 1.70 9.96 11.90
CA ALA A 99 0.48 10.64 12.34
C ALA A 99 0.30 12.02 11.65
N GLU A 100 1.37 12.80 11.50
CA GLU A 100 1.33 14.06 10.75
C GLU A 100 1.16 13.86 9.24
N VAL A 101 1.85 12.87 8.64
CA VAL A 101 1.66 12.52 7.23
C VAL A 101 0.21 12.16 6.96
N MET A 102 -0.45 11.45 7.87
CA MET A 102 -1.86 11.05 7.73
C MET A 102 -2.85 12.22 7.79
N LYS A 103 -2.43 13.42 8.21
CA LYS A 103 -3.24 14.65 8.12
C LYS A 103 -3.15 15.33 6.76
N LEU A 104 -2.17 14.96 5.92
CA LEU A 104 -1.99 15.56 4.61
C LEU A 104 -3.09 15.13 3.63
N PRO A 105 -3.42 15.97 2.63
CA PRO A 105 -4.26 15.56 1.51
C PRO A 105 -3.73 14.27 0.86
N GLU A 106 -4.65 13.39 0.45
CA GLU A 106 -4.36 12.09 -0.18
C GLU A 106 -3.25 12.16 -1.26
N LYS A 107 -3.29 13.19 -2.11
CA LYS A 107 -2.31 13.40 -3.19
C LYS A 107 -0.85 13.50 -2.74
N TYR A 108 -0.58 13.79 -1.47
CA TYR A 108 0.77 14.00 -0.95
C TYR A 108 1.26 12.86 -0.05
N ARG A 109 0.35 12.13 0.59
CA ARG A 109 0.71 11.10 1.58
C ARG A 109 1.61 10.02 1.01
N VAL A 110 1.20 9.45 -0.12
CA VAL A 110 1.89 8.30 -0.73
C VAL A 110 3.25 8.69 -1.29
N PRO A 111 3.41 9.78 -2.07
CA PRO A 111 4.75 10.24 -2.47
C PRO A 111 5.70 10.49 -1.29
N ILE A 112 5.20 11.08 -0.20
CA ILE A 112 6.02 11.35 1.01
C ILE A 112 6.42 10.04 1.68
N HIS A 113 5.50 9.09 1.81
CA HIS A 113 5.81 7.77 2.36
C HIS A 113 6.86 7.05 1.50
N LEU A 114 6.69 7.02 0.17
CA LEU A 114 7.65 6.39 -0.74
C LEU A 114 9.04 7.02 -0.67
N PHE A 115 9.12 8.34 -0.46
CA PHE A 115 10.40 9.04 -0.36
C PHE A 115 11.10 8.77 0.97
N TYR A 116 10.40 8.94 2.10
CA TYR A 116 11.03 8.92 3.43
C TYR A 116 11.13 7.53 4.06
N TYR A 117 10.22 6.61 3.75
CA TYR A 117 10.18 5.27 4.34
C TYR A 117 10.68 4.19 3.39
N GLU A 118 10.44 4.37 2.09
CA GLU A 118 10.84 3.38 1.08
C GLU A 118 12.10 3.76 0.30
N GLU A 119 12.70 4.92 0.61
CA GLU A 119 13.94 5.46 0.06
C GLU A 119 13.95 5.67 -1.47
N TYR A 120 12.77 5.82 -2.09
CA TYR A 120 12.68 6.09 -3.52
C TYR A 120 13.04 7.53 -3.87
N GLY A 121 13.87 7.70 -4.91
CA GLY A 121 14.10 9.00 -5.53
C GLY A 121 12.87 9.52 -6.28
N ILE A 122 12.79 10.84 -6.48
CA ILE A 122 11.64 11.51 -7.13
C ILE A 122 11.31 10.89 -8.50
N SER A 123 12.33 10.58 -9.31
CA SER A 123 12.14 9.96 -10.62
C SER A 123 11.50 8.57 -10.53
N GLN A 124 11.91 7.75 -9.57
CA GLN A 124 11.36 6.42 -9.35
C GLN A 124 9.91 6.50 -8.85
N ILE A 125 9.62 7.44 -7.94
CA ILE A 125 8.26 7.70 -7.47
C ILE A 125 7.35 8.08 -8.65
N ALA A 126 7.83 8.92 -9.57
CA ALA A 126 7.07 9.30 -10.75
C ALA A 126 6.80 8.13 -11.70
N GLU A 127 7.71 7.15 -11.79
CA GLU A 127 7.50 5.93 -12.56
C GLU A 127 6.50 4.98 -11.90
N ILE A 128 6.52 4.89 -10.56
CA ILE A 128 5.64 4.00 -9.78
C ILE A 128 4.17 4.45 -9.83
N LEU A 129 3.90 5.76 -9.68
CA LEU A 129 2.56 6.32 -9.49
C LEU A 129 1.68 6.43 -10.74
#